data_AF-A0A952VEZ0-F1
#
_entry.id   AF-A0A952VEZ0-F1
#
_cell.length_a   1.000
_cell.length_b   1.000
_cell.length_c   1.000
_cell.angle_alpha   90.00
_cell.angle_beta   90.00
_cell.angle_gamma   90.00
#
_symmetry.space_group_name_H-M   'P 1'
#
loop_
_entity.id
_entity.type
_entity.pdbx_description
1 polymer ?
#
loop_
_entity_poly.entity_id
_entity_poly.type
_entity_poly.pdbx_seq_one_letter_code
_entity_poly.pdbx_strand_id
1 'polypeptide(L)'
;MKTMLIILLLALTPSLSSATDNFDEFRLNLHFVNGTKDTSNGDLEVNRIQSWIEEAEKQYATKPRLKLSYTIERKTTVAGRDLSSLTFNGMAEFNKFMDDHFDNQARTETEGHLTLLVGNTLCWNDLLGKQKCWGGWANFPHDVNPFNRKKGIWLSEGSDKYLLTHELGHFFSLKHTFEPYIGFNKQCNKDFANKNLFNPDLGHCNSCNGKIAVRDGRGGNQYYVCEGGVSNVMDYCSSLIPDEKGKFTVTGTETLNTCQQERAANQRQQFMTKAGKVDYVRLAGLRGEGQCEADTDCEDGEFCTAGILNLTRNVCKPKLDRGTLCTTKRQCASDRCSWGVCADPDECRADADCGSGNYCGDPISGKRTCKDKLSDGSVCTKDQQCQAGRCKTGFCSAPASASMGESCRFDDECREGKCNAPVGGLTKGTCVCNKDSDCGSGKWCDRGVDAKVNACRPKLDKGESCAGVAGNDHKCKSGECSGFPKYVCK
;
A
#
# COMPACT_ATOMS: atom_id res chain seq x y z
N MET A 1 56.12 -61.37 -0.72
CA MET A 1 56.32 -59.91 -0.58
C MET A 1 55.16 -59.22 -1.28
N LYS A 2 54.30 -58.53 -0.54
CA LYS A 2 53.06 -57.91 -1.05
C LYS A 2 53.32 -56.45 -1.41
N THR A 3 53.04 -56.10 -2.66
CA THR A 3 53.07 -54.75 -3.21
C THR A 3 51.92 -53.93 -2.63
N MET A 4 52.22 -52.81 -1.97
CA MET A 4 51.23 -51.90 -1.42
C MET A 4 50.97 -50.79 -2.44
N LEU A 5 49.73 -50.73 -2.93
CA LEU A 5 49.21 -49.70 -3.83
C LEU A 5 48.67 -48.55 -2.97
N ILE A 6 49.34 -47.38 -3.01
CA ILE A 6 48.86 -46.16 -2.37
C ILE A 6 47.86 -45.49 -3.31
N ILE A 7 46.58 -45.54 -2.97
CA ILE A 7 45.51 -44.78 -3.63
C ILE A 7 45.44 -43.42 -2.95
N LEU A 8 45.87 -42.38 -3.64
CA LEU A 8 45.75 -40.98 -3.22
C LEU A 8 44.32 -40.50 -3.54
N LEU A 9 43.43 -40.48 -2.54
CA LEU A 9 42.13 -39.82 -2.65
C LEU A 9 42.34 -38.30 -2.66
N LEU A 10 42.31 -37.69 -3.85
CA LEU A 10 42.09 -36.26 -4.03
C LEU A 10 40.60 -35.98 -3.79
N ALA A 11 40.28 -35.43 -2.62
CA ALA A 11 38.97 -34.87 -2.34
C ALA A 11 38.77 -33.63 -3.22
N LEU A 12 37.93 -33.77 -4.25
CA LEU A 12 37.34 -32.66 -5.00
C LEU A 12 36.42 -31.89 -4.05
N THR A 13 36.94 -30.86 -3.38
CA THR A 13 36.09 -29.82 -2.83
C THR A 13 35.55 -29.00 -3.99
N PRO A 14 34.21 -28.86 -4.18
CA PRO A 14 33.72 -27.86 -5.09
C PRO A 14 34.17 -26.51 -4.54
N SER A 15 35.04 -25.85 -5.29
CA SER A 15 35.32 -24.44 -5.08
C SER A 15 33.98 -23.71 -5.15
N LEU A 16 33.49 -23.24 -4.00
CA LEU A 16 32.54 -22.14 -3.97
C LEU A 16 33.26 -20.96 -4.61
N SER A 17 33.12 -20.84 -5.93
CA SER A 17 33.31 -19.57 -6.61
C SER A 17 32.33 -18.64 -5.92
N SER A 18 32.85 -17.74 -5.08
CA SER A 18 32.08 -16.61 -4.59
C SER A 18 31.43 -15.98 -5.81
N ALA A 19 30.10 -15.91 -5.83
CA ALA A 19 29.36 -15.17 -6.84
C ALA A 19 29.88 -13.72 -6.80
N THR A 20 30.91 -13.42 -7.59
CA THR A 20 31.30 -12.06 -7.90
C THR A 20 30.13 -11.48 -8.65
N ASP A 21 29.41 -10.57 -8.00
CA ASP A 21 28.16 -9.99 -8.49
C ASP A 21 28.29 -9.59 -9.96
N ASN A 22 27.57 -10.28 -10.84
CA ASN A 22 27.73 -10.18 -12.29
C ASN A 22 26.98 -8.94 -12.82
N PHE A 23 27.41 -7.75 -12.39
CA PHE A 23 26.93 -6.44 -12.87
C PHE A 23 27.52 -6.05 -14.24
N ASP A 24 28.22 -6.97 -14.91
CA ASP A 24 28.83 -6.73 -16.21
C ASP A 24 27.81 -6.70 -17.36
N GLU A 25 26.65 -7.31 -17.14
CA GLU A 25 25.64 -7.54 -18.16
C GLU A 25 24.21 -7.37 -17.62
N PHE A 26 23.37 -6.71 -18.41
CA PHE A 26 21.95 -6.53 -18.17
C PHE A 26 21.16 -7.35 -19.21
N ARG A 27 20.67 -8.51 -18.80
CA ARG A 27 19.95 -9.47 -19.66
C ARG A 27 18.44 -9.19 -19.67
N LEU A 28 17.96 -8.47 -20.68
CA LEU A 28 16.57 -8.13 -20.84
C LEU A 28 15.89 -9.10 -21.82
N ASN A 29 14.78 -9.71 -21.38
CA ASN A 29 13.93 -10.54 -22.22
C ASN A 29 12.87 -9.65 -22.86
N LEU A 30 12.72 -9.76 -24.16
CA LEU A 30 11.74 -9.04 -24.95
C LEU A 30 10.64 -10.01 -25.42
N HIS A 31 9.41 -9.54 -25.47
CA HIS A 31 8.29 -10.26 -26.05
C HIS A 31 7.67 -9.41 -27.16
N PHE A 32 7.92 -9.79 -28.40
CA PHE A 32 7.37 -9.11 -29.56
C PHE A 32 5.99 -9.67 -29.88
N VAL A 33 4.98 -8.80 -29.87
CA VAL A 33 3.66 -9.09 -30.38
C VAL A 33 3.58 -8.60 -31.82
N ASN A 34 3.66 -9.53 -32.76
CA ASN A 34 3.53 -9.26 -34.18
C ASN A 34 2.04 -9.06 -34.56
N GLY A 35 1.67 -7.79 -34.68
CA GLY A 35 0.37 -7.33 -35.16
C GLY A 35 0.32 -6.99 -36.63
N THR A 36 1.39 -7.21 -37.39
CA THR A 36 1.45 -6.87 -38.81
C THR A 36 0.45 -7.67 -39.65
N LYS A 37 -0.03 -7.07 -40.74
CA LYS A 37 -1.04 -7.67 -41.59
C LYS A 37 -0.48 -8.84 -42.39
N ASP A 38 0.60 -8.58 -43.12
CA ASP A 38 1.09 -9.46 -44.19
C ASP A 38 2.45 -10.11 -43.89
N THR A 39 3.03 -9.84 -42.71
CA THR A 39 4.37 -10.33 -42.35
C THR A 39 4.29 -11.46 -41.33
N SER A 40 4.89 -12.61 -41.65
CA SER A 40 4.96 -13.75 -40.73
C SER A 40 5.94 -13.47 -39.57
N ASN A 41 5.87 -14.25 -38.48
CA ASN A 41 6.83 -14.09 -37.38
C ASN A 41 8.26 -14.37 -37.85
N GLY A 42 8.45 -15.38 -38.70
CA GLY A 42 9.77 -15.72 -39.24
C GLY A 42 10.30 -14.63 -40.17
N ASP A 43 9.44 -14.07 -41.03
CA ASP A 43 9.85 -12.96 -41.90
C ASP A 43 10.16 -11.70 -41.09
N LEU A 44 9.37 -11.40 -40.07
CA LEU A 44 9.61 -10.27 -39.17
C LEU A 44 10.93 -10.44 -38.41
N GLU A 45 11.21 -11.66 -37.95
CA GLU A 45 12.44 -11.99 -37.24
C GLU A 45 13.68 -11.71 -38.10
N VAL A 46 13.72 -12.33 -39.28
CA VAL A 46 14.85 -12.26 -40.21
C VAL A 46 15.02 -10.86 -40.80
N ASN A 47 13.92 -10.21 -41.18
CA ASN A 47 14.01 -8.95 -41.92
C ASN A 47 14.12 -7.72 -41.01
N ARG A 48 13.77 -7.83 -39.72
CA ARG A 48 13.69 -6.68 -38.80
C ARG A 48 14.32 -6.97 -37.44
N ILE A 49 13.74 -7.89 -36.66
CA ILE A 49 14.06 -8.02 -35.23
C ILE A 49 15.55 -8.31 -35.04
N GLN A 50 16.16 -9.21 -35.80
CA GLN A 50 17.59 -9.49 -35.68
C GLN A 50 18.45 -8.23 -35.81
N SER A 51 18.20 -7.40 -36.84
CA SER A 51 18.92 -6.14 -37.03
C SER A 51 18.69 -5.12 -35.91
N TRP A 52 17.46 -5.07 -35.37
CA TRP A 52 17.13 -4.23 -34.22
C TRP A 52 17.88 -4.65 -32.96
N ILE A 53 17.94 -5.96 -32.69
CA ILE A 53 18.64 -6.53 -31.53
C ILE A 53 20.14 -6.24 -31.64
N GLU A 54 20.75 -6.54 -32.78
CA GLU A 54 22.18 -6.33 -33.00
C GLU A 54 22.59 -4.87 -32.83
N GLU A 55 21.82 -3.93 -33.41
CA GLU A 55 22.12 -2.51 -33.28
C GLU A 55 21.89 -2.02 -31.84
N ALA A 56 20.83 -2.47 -31.15
CA ALA A 56 20.59 -2.10 -29.76
C ALA A 56 21.71 -2.59 -28.83
N GLU A 57 22.13 -3.85 -28.94
CA GLU A 57 23.24 -4.39 -28.13
C GLU A 57 24.56 -3.67 -28.40
N LYS A 58 24.83 -3.32 -29.67
CA LYS A 58 26.01 -2.56 -30.07
C LYS A 58 26.02 -1.16 -29.44
N GLN A 59 24.91 -0.44 -29.50
CA GLN A 59 24.81 0.94 -29.00
C GLN A 59 24.81 1.01 -27.46
N TYR A 60 24.28 -0.04 -26.79
CA TYR A 60 24.23 -0.16 -25.33
C TYR A 60 25.31 -1.09 -24.76
N ALA A 61 26.52 -1.05 -25.33
CA ALA A 61 27.67 -1.85 -24.92
C ALA A 61 28.44 -1.30 -23.68
N THR A 62 28.06 -0.13 -23.15
CA THR A 62 28.61 0.36 -21.87
C THR A 62 28.07 -0.46 -20.70
N LYS A 63 28.95 -0.86 -19.77
CA LYS A 63 28.60 -1.69 -18.60
C LYS A 63 27.55 -1.02 -17.69
N PRO A 64 26.48 -1.72 -17.27
CA PRO A 64 26.15 -3.11 -17.61
C PRO A 64 25.71 -3.22 -19.08
N ARG A 65 26.38 -4.13 -19.81
CA ARG A 65 26.17 -4.35 -21.25
C ARG A 65 24.75 -4.85 -21.48
N LEU A 66 24.01 -4.24 -22.38
CA LEU A 66 22.70 -4.77 -22.75
C LEU A 66 22.88 -6.10 -23.49
N LYS A 67 22.16 -7.12 -23.02
CA LYS A 67 21.93 -8.36 -23.76
C LYS A 67 20.46 -8.65 -23.86
N LEU A 68 20.01 -8.93 -25.07
CA LEU A 68 18.61 -9.12 -25.38
C LEU A 68 18.37 -10.59 -25.72
N SER A 69 17.37 -11.17 -25.07
CA SER A 69 16.72 -12.38 -25.57
C SER A 69 15.31 -12.01 -26.02
N TYR A 70 14.69 -12.79 -26.91
CA TYR A 70 13.35 -12.46 -27.35
C TYR A 70 12.50 -13.67 -27.71
N THR A 71 11.19 -13.44 -27.68
CA THR A 71 10.15 -14.33 -28.22
C THR A 71 9.22 -13.52 -29.13
N ILE A 72 8.52 -14.20 -30.04
CA ILE A 72 7.59 -13.56 -30.98
C ILE A 72 6.26 -14.30 -30.96
N GLU A 73 5.18 -13.60 -30.67
CA GLU A 73 3.80 -14.10 -30.78
C GLU A 73 3.08 -13.38 -31.93
N ARG A 74 2.29 -14.09 -32.72
CA ARG A 74 1.42 -13.46 -33.72
C ARG A 74 0.05 -13.15 -33.11
N LYS A 75 -0.36 -11.89 -33.19
CA LYS A 75 -1.68 -11.45 -32.72
C LYS A 75 -2.18 -10.32 -33.60
N THR A 76 -3.14 -10.59 -34.47
CA THR A 76 -3.62 -9.58 -35.44
C THR A 76 -4.73 -8.70 -34.89
N THR A 77 -5.44 -9.14 -33.84
CA THR A 77 -6.52 -8.37 -33.22
C THR A 77 -6.51 -8.44 -31.70
N VAL A 78 -6.88 -7.33 -31.06
CA VAL A 78 -7.06 -7.21 -29.60
C VAL A 78 -8.19 -6.25 -29.30
N ALA A 79 -9.11 -6.66 -28.41
CA ALA A 79 -10.28 -5.86 -28.03
C ALA A 79 -11.06 -5.30 -29.26
N GLY A 80 -11.16 -6.13 -30.31
CA GLY A 80 -11.84 -5.76 -31.57
C GLY A 80 -11.07 -4.79 -32.47
N ARG A 81 -9.84 -4.38 -32.10
CA ARG A 81 -8.97 -3.54 -32.93
C ARG A 81 -7.98 -4.37 -33.72
N ASP A 82 -7.75 -3.97 -34.96
CA ASP A 82 -6.69 -4.49 -35.84
C ASP A 82 -5.34 -3.90 -35.42
N LEU A 83 -4.38 -4.76 -35.06
CA LEU A 83 -3.06 -4.31 -34.60
C LEU A 83 -2.15 -3.86 -35.74
N SER A 84 -2.49 -4.18 -36.99
CA SER A 84 -1.70 -3.76 -38.15
C SER A 84 -1.87 -2.26 -38.41
N SER A 85 -3.02 -1.70 -38.06
CA SER A 85 -3.35 -0.29 -38.24
C SER A 85 -4.12 0.26 -37.04
N LEU A 86 -3.39 0.90 -36.14
CA LEU A 86 -3.94 1.49 -34.93
C LEU A 86 -4.17 2.99 -35.11
N THR A 87 -5.40 3.43 -34.87
CA THR A 87 -5.76 4.86 -34.86
C THR A 87 -6.50 5.21 -33.57
N PHE A 88 -6.13 6.33 -32.95
CA PHE A 88 -6.69 6.81 -31.68
C PHE A 88 -7.07 8.29 -31.72
N ASN A 89 -8.01 8.71 -30.88
CA ASN A 89 -8.40 10.11 -30.69
C ASN A 89 -7.49 10.80 -29.65
N GLY A 90 -6.18 10.64 -29.85
CA GLY A 90 -5.14 11.24 -29.03
C GLY A 90 -4.33 10.22 -28.23
N MET A 91 -3.20 10.70 -27.71
CA MET A 91 -2.20 9.90 -27.00
C MET A 91 -2.75 9.23 -25.72
N ALA A 92 -3.71 9.86 -25.03
CA ALA A 92 -4.30 9.28 -23.82
C ALA A 92 -5.06 7.98 -24.10
N GLU A 93 -5.77 7.89 -25.22
CA GLU A 93 -6.51 6.69 -25.62
C GLU A 93 -5.55 5.56 -26.02
N PHE A 94 -4.48 5.89 -26.75
CA PHE A 94 -3.43 4.93 -27.08
C PHE A 94 -2.76 4.37 -25.82
N ASN A 95 -2.36 5.23 -24.89
CA ASN A 95 -1.74 4.80 -23.63
C ASN A 95 -2.67 3.87 -22.85
N LYS A 96 -3.96 4.23 -22.74
CA LYS A 96 -4.96 3.37 -22.10
C LYS A 96 -5.09 2.00 -22.80
N PHE A 97 -5.09 1.97 -24.12
CA PHE A 97 -5.15 0.71 -24.88
C PHE A 97 -3.94 -0.19 -24.63
N MET A 98 -2.73 0.40 -24.58
CA MET A 98 -1.52 -0.35 -24.23
C MET A 98 -1.60 -0.89 -22.81
N ASP A 99 -2.02 -0.06 -21.85
CA ASP A 99 -2.18 -0.41 -20.42
C ASP A 99 -3.23 -1.52 -20.20
N ASP A 100 -4.29 -1.58 -21.00
CA ASP A 100 -5.38 -2.55 -20.81
C ASP A 100 -5.08 -3.93 -21.42
N HIS A 101 -4.14 -4.03 -22.36
CA HIS A 101 -4.06 -5.22 -23.23
C HIS A 101 -2.66 -5.80 -23.52
N PHE A 102 -1.60 -5.02 -23.36
CA PHE A 102 -0.23 -5.46 -23.67
C PHE A 102 0.70 -5.26 -22.49
N ASP A 103 0.39 -4.28 -21.67
CA ASP A 103 1.04 -4.07 -20.40
C ASP A 103 0.19 -4.65 -19.27
N ASN A 104 0.84 -5.28 -18.30
CA ASN A 104 0.13 -5.94 -17.21
C ASN A 104 -0.67 -4.89 -16.44
N GLN A 105 -1.98 -5.09 -16.25
CA GLN A 105 -2.75 -4.37 -15.23
C GLN A 105 -2.12 -4.59 -13.85
N ALA A 106 -2.44 -3.78 -12.83
CA ALA A 106 -1.86 -3.83 -11.47
C ALA A 106 -1.71 -5.27 -10.92
N ARG A 107 -0.57 -5.91 -11.21
CA ARG A 107 -0.16 -7.21 -10.71
C ARG A 107 1.01 -6.97 -9.76
N THR A 108 1.03 -7.72 -8.68
CA THR A 108 2.20 -7.93 -7.82
C THR A 108 3.29 -8.75 -8.53
N GLU A 109 3.03 -9.20 -9.76
CA GLU A 109 3.85 -10.12 -10.52
C GLU A 109 4.13 -9.60 -11.93
N THR A 110 5.25 -10.06 -12.50
CA THR A 110 5.67 -9.74 -13.86
C THR A 110 5.82 -11.03 -14.65
N GLU A 111 5.63 -10.99 -15.96
CA GLU A 111 5.86 -12.16 -16.84
C GLU A 111 7.35 -12.33 -17.22
N GLY A 112 8.25 -11.55 -16.58
CA GLY A 112 9.70 -11.70 -16.75
C GLY A 112 10.23 -11.22 -18.11
N HIS A 113 9.51 -10.33 -18.79
CA HIS A 113 9.89 -9.74 -20.07
C HIS A 113 9.33 -8.31 -20.25
N LEU A 114 9.86 -7.58 -21.23
CA LEU A 114 9.32 -6.31 -21.73
C LEU A 114 8.52 -6.55 -23.02
N THR A 115 7.28 -6.10 -23.07
CA THR A 115 6.40 -6.29 -24.23
C THR A 115 6.58 -5.18 -25.27
N LEU A 116 6.72 -5.58 -26.53
CA LEU A 116 6.82 -4.69 -27.69
C LEU A 116 5.76 -5.04 -28.72
N LEU A 117 4.91 -4.08 -29.06
CA LEU A 117 3.90 -4.24 -30.10
C LEU A 117 4.48 -3.80 -31.45
N VAL A 118 4.44 -4.69 -32.45
CA VAL A 118 4.89 -4.40 -33.82
C VAL A 118 3.68 -4.31 -34.75
N GLY A 119 3.52 -3.21 -35.47
CA GLY A 119 2.43 -3.01 -36.43
C GLY A 119 2.89 -2.27 -37.69
N ASN A 120 1.98 -2.03 -38.62
CA ASN A 120 2.29 -1.29 -39.86
C ASN A 120 2.08 0.22 -39.69
N THR A 121 1.10 0.64 -38.90
CA THR A 121 0.77 2.05 -38.74
C THR A 121 0.19 2.34 -37.35
N LEU A 122 0.70 3.39 -36.69
CA LEU A 122 0.12 3.97 -35.49
C LEU A 122 -0.10 5.46 -35.73
N CYS A 123 -1.36 5.90 -35.59
CA CYS A 123 -1.73 7.29 -35.73
C CYS A 123 -2.63 7.76 -34.59
N TRP A 124 -2.60 9.05 -34.30
CA TRP A 124 -3.63 9.69 -33.51
C TRP A 124 -3.86 11.13 -33.91
N ASN A 125 -5.05 11.64 -33.58
CA ASN A 125 -5.42 13.02 -33.83
C ASN A 125 -4.77 13.94 -32.79
N ASP A 126 -4.17 15.05 -33.22
CA ASP A 126 -3.75 16.12 -32.32
C ASP A 126 -4.93 16.96 -31.82
N LEU A 127 -4.66 17.97 -30.98
CA LEU A 127 -5.69 18.85 -30.40
C LEU A 127 -6.50 19.63 -31.47
N LEU A 128 -6.00 19.71 -32.70
CA LEU A 128 -6.67 20.37 -33.83
C LEU A 128 -7.37 19.36 -34.75
N GLY A 129 -7.40 18.07 -34.39
CA GLY A 129 -7.96 17.00 -35.19
C GLY A 129 -7.08 16.55 -36.35
N LYS A 130 -5.83 17.04 -36.46
CA LYS A 130 -4.91 16.62 -37.51
C LYS A 130 -4.31 15.28 -37.13
N GLN A 131 -4.47 14.29 -38.00
CA GLN A 131 -3.89 12.97 -37.82
C GLN A 131 -2.36 13.06 -37.94
N LYS A 132 -1.66 12.54 -36.92
CA LYS A 132 -0.21 12.35 -36.91
C LYS A 132 0.09 10.88 -36.72
N CYS A 133 1.05 10.37 -37.48
CA CYS A 133 1.48 8.98 -37.43
C CYS A 133 2.93 8.89 -36.98
N TRP A 134 3.26 7.79 -36.30
CA TRP A 134 4.53 7.61 -35.59
C TRP A 134 5.23 6.37 -36.10
N GLY A 135 6.57 6.38 -36.09
CA GLY A 135 7.41 5.22 -36.45
C GLY A 135 7.75 4.32 -35.25
N GLY A 136 7.75 4.88 -34.05
CA GLY A 136 7.93 4.20 -32.78
C GLY A 136 7.34 5.03 -31.64
N TRP A 137 7.13 4.38 -30.49
CA TRP A 137 6.73 5.05 -29.26
C TRP A 137 7.17 4.26 -28.03
N ALA A 138 7.71 4.95 -27.02
CA ALA A 138 8.01 4.38 -25.72
C ALA A 138 7.70 5.39 -24.60
N ASN A 139 7.25 4.88 -23.46
CA ASN A 139 7.05 5.68 -22.27
C ASN A 139 8.37 5.84 -21.48
N PHE A 140 8.63 7.04 -20.99
CA PHE A 140 9.76 7.29 -20.09
C PHE A 140 9.53 6.65 -18.71
N PRO A 141 10.59 6.15 -18.04
CA PRO A 141 10.49 5.63 -16.67
C PRO A 141 10.04 6.64 -15.60
N HIS A 142 10.06 7.94 -15.88
CA HIS A 142 9.71 9.00 -14.93
C HIS A 142 8.40 9.72 -15.26
N ASP A 143 7.91 9.62 -16.50
CA ASP A 143 6.58 10.11 -16.89
C ASP A 143 5.46 9.21 -16.38
N VAL A 144 5.85 8.01 -15.90
CA VAL A 144 5.04 7.17 -15.06
C VAL A 144 5.14 7.69 -13.62
N ASN A 145 4.14 8.48 -13.21
CA ASN A 145 3.89 8.69 -11.78
C ASN A 145 3.84 7.30 -11.13
N PRO A 146 4.46 7.06 -9.95
CA PRO A 146 4.52 5.75 -9.26
C PRO A 146 3.19 5.01 -9.04
N PHE A 147 2.07 5.53 -9.55
CA PHE A 147 0.73 5.03 -9.30
C PHE A 147 -0.12 4.71 -10.51
N ASN A 148 0.21 5.00 -11.79
CA ASN A 148 -0.84 4.88 -12.83
C ASN A 148 -0.50 4.58 -14.29
N ARG A 149 0.76 4.48 -14.75
CA ARG A 149 1.02 4.20 -16.17
C ARG A 149 2.21 3.28 -16.35
N LYS A 150 2.14 2.37 -17.33
CA LYS A 150 3.14 1.32 -17.52
C LYS A 150 3.79 1.38 -18.91
N LYS A 151 4.85 0.59 -19.07
CA LYS A 151 5.87 0.72 -20.11
C LYS A 151 5.69 -0.29 -21.24
N GLY A 152 4.80 0.00 -22.18
CA GLY A 152 4.82 -0.62 -23.51
C GLY A 152 5.73 0.12 -24.49
N ILE A 153 6.34 -0.61 -25.42
CA ILE A 153 6.98 -0.04 -26.62
C ILE A 153 6.14 -0.41 -27.84
N TRP A 154 5.89 0.55 -28.73
CA TRP A 154 5.33 0.28 -30.06
C TRP A 154 6.38 0.55 -31.13
N LEU A 155 6.42 -0.32 -32.15
CA LEU A 155 7.36 -0.26 -33.27
C LEU A 155 6.62 -0.41 -34.60
N SER A 156 6.95 0.44 -35.57
CA SER A 156 6.55 0.23 -36.96
C SER A 156 7.49 -0.77 -37.64
N GLU A 157 6.90 -1.76 -38.32
CA GLU A 157 7.62 -2.74 -39.14
C GLU A 157 8.43 -2.06 -40.27
N GLY A 158 7.93 -0.95 -40.80
CA GLY A 158 8.55 -0.24 -41.93
C GLY A 158 9.82 0.56 -41.58
N SER A 159 10.18 0.62 -40.30
CA SER A 159 11.27 1.45 -39.82
C SER A 159 12.65 0.82 -40.01
N ASP A 160 13.69 1.65 -39.89
CA ASP A 160 15.07 1.21 -39.98
C ASP A 160 15.54 0.43 -38.75
N LYS A 161 16.79 -0.03 -38.79
CA LYS A 161 17.42 -0.82 -37.71
C LYS A 161 17.67 -0.05 -36.40
N TYR A 162 17.49 1.27 -36.39
CA TYR A 162 17.76 2.13 -35.22
C TYR A 162 16.52 2.36 -34.36
N LEU A 163 15.32 2.08 -34.88
CA LEU A 163 14.05 2.29 -34.20
C LEU A 163 14.01 1.68 -32.78
N LEU A 164 14.29 0.37 -32.65
CA LEU A 164 14.28 -0.26 -31.32
C LEU A 164 15.29 0.38 -30.38
N THR A 165 16.49 0.71 -30.89
CA THR A 165 17.54 1.35 -30.10
C THR A 165 17.08 2.70 -29.56
N HIS A 166 16.40 3.50 -30.39
CA HIS A 166 15.83 4.79 -30.01
C HIS A 166 14.77 4.63 -28.91
N GLU A 167 13.80 3.74 -29.11
CA GLU A 167 12.70 3.53 -28.16
C GLU A 167 13.22 2.94 -26.82
N LEU A 168 14.21 2.04 -26.88
CA LEU A 168 14.93 1.60 -25.68
C LEU A 168 15.70 2.76 -25.02
N GLY A 169 16.12 3.76 -25.78
CA GLY A 169 16.73 4.97 -25.25
C GLY A 169 15.78 5.73 -24.35
N HIS A 170 14.56 5.99 -24.82
CA HIS A 170 13.49 6.57 -23.98
C HIS A 170 13.20 5.71 -22.75
N PHE A 171 13.12 4.39 -22.95
CA PHE A 171 12.96 3.44 -21.86
C PHE A 171 14.13 3.47 -20.85
N PHE A 172 15.35 3.80 -21.29
CA PHE A 172 16.52 4.00 -20.44
C PHE A 172 16.74 5.48 -20.05
N SER A 173 15.67 6.29 -20.05
CA SER A 173 15.68 7.68 -19.61
C SER A 173 16.57 8.61 -20.45
N LEU A 174 16.73 8.32 -21.74
CA LEU A 174 17.34 9.20 -22.73
C LEU A 174 16.26 10.04 -23.43
N LYS A 175 16.53 11.33 -23.56
CA LYS A 175 15.66 12.28 -24.24
C LYS A 175 16.15 12.54 -25.67
N HIS A 176 15.26 13.05 -26.52
CA HIS A 176 15.68 13.59 -27.81
C HIS A 176 16.71 14.69 -27.61
N THR A 177 17.63 14.88 -28.55
CA THR A 177 18.77 15.79 -28.36
C THR A 177 18.38 17.26 -28.31
N PHE A 178 17.21 17.62 -28.85
CA PHE A 178 16.64 18.95 -28.72
C PHE A 178 15.99 19.24 -27.36
N GLU A 179 15.83 18.23 -26.51
CA GLU A 179 15.21 18.38 -25.20
C GLU A 179 16.25 18.54 -24.09
N PRO A 180 16.04 19.47 -23.13
CA PRO A 180 16.88 19.56 -21.95
C PRO A 180 16.55 18.46 -20.93
N TYR A 181 17.58 17.98 -20.23
CA TYR A 181 17.40 17.13 -19.03
C TYR A 181 17.09 18.02 -17.81
N ILE A 182 15.84 18.47 -17.67
CA ILE A 182 15.43 19.29 -16.52
C ILE A 182 15.61 18.49 -15.21
N GLY A 183 16.23 19.10 -14.19
CA GLY A 183 16.43 18.48 -12.88
C GLY A 183 17.62 17.51 -12.76
N PHE A 184 18.46 17.40 -13.79
CA PHE A 184 19.67 16.56 -13.75
C PHE A 184 20.95 17.40 -13.87
N ASN A 185 21.96 17.08 -13.06
CA ASN A 185 23.28 17.73 -13.09
C ASN A 185 24.05 17.47 -14.39
N LYS A 186 23.80 16.32 -15.04
CA LYS A 186 24.48 15.91 -16.27
C LYS A 186 23.55 16.11 -17.47
N GLN A 187 23.94 17.02 -18.37
CA GLN A 187 23.23 17.31 -19.62
C GLN A 187 23.93 16.61 -20.78
N CYS A 188 23.37 15.49 -21.25
CA CYS A 188 24.00 14.70 -22.32
C CYS A 188 23.73 15.22 -23.74
N ASN A 189 22.89 16.26 -23.87
CA ASN A 189 22.48 16.83 -25.15
C ASN A 189 23.16 18.18 -25.45
N LYS A 190 24.05 18.66 -24.56
CA LYS A 190 24.68 20.00 -24.70
C LYS A 190 25.44 20.18 -26.02
N ASP A 191 26.05 19.12 -26.51
CA ASP A 191 26.87 19.16 -27.73
C ASP A 191 26.02 19.14 -29.02
N PHE A 192 24.72 18.83 -28.91
CA PHE A 192 23.75 18.77 -30.01
C PHE A 192 22.71 19.89 -29.94
N ALA A 193 22.76 20.73 -28.90
CA ALA A 193 21.89 21.88 -28.75
C ALA A 193 22.18 22.90 -29.86
N ASN A 194 21.38 22.83 -30.92
CA ASN A 194 21.41 23.78 -32.02
C ASN A 194 21.12 25.19 -31.46
N LYS A 195 22.04 26.13 -31.63
CA LYS A 195 21.89 27.53 -31.17
C LYS A 195 20.76 28.29 -31.89
N ASN A 196 20.12 27.69 -32.89
CA ASN A 196 19.03 28.28 -33.66
C ASN A 196 17.67 27.75 -33.19
N LEU A 197 17.15 28.36 -32.12
CA LEU A 197 15.93 27.97 -31.40
C LEU A 197 14.60 28.17 -32.18
N PHE A 198 14.59 28.60 -33.44
CA PHE A 198 13.39 29.16 -34.08
C PHE A 198 13.24 28.87 -35.59
N ASN A 199 13.44 27.64 -36.05
CA ASN A 199 12.90 27.26 -37.36
C ASN A 199 12.14 25.94 -37.31
N PRO A 200 10.80 25.97 -37.11
CA PRO A 200 9.96 24.77 -37.09
C PRO A 200 9.84 24.08 -38.46
N ASP A 201 10.27 24.73 -39.55
CA ASP A 201 10.19 24.18 -40.91
C ASP A 201 11.45 23.40 -41.33
N LEU A 202 12.52 23.45 -40.54
CA LEU A 202 13.75 22.69 -40.77
C LEU A 202 13.68 21.40 -39.96
N GLY A 203 13.30 20.31 -40.62
CA GLY A 203 12.99 19.00 -40.02
C GLY A 203 13.94 18.51 -38.91
N HIS A 204 13.39 17.61 -38.10
CA HIS A 204 13.80 17.10 -36.79
C HIS A 204 15.27 16.63 -36.57
N CYS A 205 16.21 16.78 -37.52
CA CYS A 205 17.65 16.53 -37.31
C CYS A 205 18.33 17.71 -36.60
N ASN A 206 18.26 17.73 -35.28
CA ASN A 206 19.06 18.63 -34.44
C ASN A 206 20.41 18.02 -34.06
N SER A 207 20.55 16.69 -34.17
CA SER A 207 21.77 15.99 -33.81
C SER A 207 22.90 15.99 -34.85
N CYS A 208 22.72 16.65 -35.99
CA CYS A 208 23.75 16.66 -37.03
C CYS A 208 24.92 17.60 -36.64
N ASN A 209 26.15 17.08 -36.56
CA ASN A 209 27.36 17.89 -36.39
C ASN A 209 27.81 18.43 -37.75
N GLY A 210 27.16 19.51 -38.21
CA GLY A 210 27.26 20.03 -39.58
C GLY A 210 26.08 19.56 -40.45
N LYS A 211 25.61 20.45 -41.33
CA LYS A 211 24.42 20.22 -42.17
C LYS A 211 24.77 20.43 -43.64
N ILE A 212 24.62 19.41 -44.47
CA ILE A 212 24.69 19.54 -45.92
C ILE A 212 23.27 19.63 -46.44
N ALA A 213 22.95 20.75 -47.10
CA ALA A 213 21.70 20.92 -47.81
C ALA A 213 21.71 20.05 -49.08
N VAL A 214 20.83 19.07 -49.13
CA VAL A 214 20.57 18.27 -50.33
C VAL A 214 19.26 18.74 -50.94
N ARG A 215 19.28 19.09 -52.23
CA ARG A 215 18.06 19.27 -53.02
C ARG A 215 17.65 17.94 -53.65
N ASP A 216 16.41 17.53 -53.44
CA ASP A 216 15.81 16.48 -54.26
C ASP A 216 15.73 16.96 -55.72
N GLY A 217 16.31 16.18 -56.63
CA GLY A 217 16.31 16.44 -58.07
C GLY A 217 14.92 16.42 -58.74
N ARG A 218 13.85 16.01 -58.04
CA ARG A 218 12.49 15.91 -58.60
C ARG A 218 11.45 16.88 -58.03
N GLY A 219 11.76 17.68 -57.01
CA GLY A 219 10.73 18.46 -56.34
C GLY A 219 11.15 19.72 -55.60
N GLY A 220 12.44 20.10 -55.59
CA GLY A 220 12.88 21.33 -54.92
C GLY A 220 12.84 21.30 -53.39
N ASN A 221 12.39 20.19 -52.78
CA ASN A 221 12.47 19.99 -51.34
C ASN A 221 13.94 19.88 -50.91
N GLN A 222 14.32 20.73 -49.95
CA GLN A 222 15.63 20.74 -49.34
C GLN A 222 15.60 19.88 -48.09
N TYR A 223 16.39 18.81 -48.07
CA TYR A 223 16.62 17.98 -46.90
C TYR A 223 18.04 18.21 -46.38
N TYR A 224 18.26 17.98 -45.09
CA TYR A 224 19.58 18.12 -44.48
C TYR A 224 20.13 16.75 -44.12
N VAL A 225 21.34 16.45 -44.56
CA VAL A 225 22.10 15.27 -44.13
C VAL A 225 23.24 15.70 -43.19
N CYS A 226 23.61 14.82 -42.28
CA CYS A 226 24.75 15.06 -41.39
C CYS A 226 26.05 15.09 -42.18
N GLU A 227 26.85 16.13 -41.97
CA GLU A 227 28.22 16.17 -42.46
C GLU A 227 29.01 14.98 -41.88
N GLY A 228 29.65 14.19 -42.74
CA GLY A 228 30.31 12.93 -42.33
C GLY A 228 29.36 11.75 -42.08
N GLY A 229 28.05 11.91 -42.27
CA GLY A 229 27.08 10.81 -42.20
C GLY A 229 26.82 10.26 -40.80
N VAL A 230 27.19 10.98 -39.73
CA VAL A 230 26.95 10.54 -38.34
C VAL A 230 25.83 11.37 -37.71
N SER A 231 24.81 10.71 -37.17
CA SER A 231 23.72 11.34 -36.40
C SER A 231 23.60 10.73 -35.01
N ASN A 232 22.83 11.37 -34.14
CA ASN A 232 22.46 10.78 -32.86
C ASN A 232 21.20 9.93 -33.00
N VAL A 233 21.24 8.70 -32.47
CA VAL A 233 20.10 7.79 -32.54
C VAL A 233 18.84 8.38 -31.87
N MET A 234 18.99 9.30 -30.91
CA MET A 234 17.86 9.91 -30.21
C MET A 234 17.14 11.01 -31.01
N ASP A 235 17.44 11.27 -32.28
CA ASP A 235 16.75 12.34 -33.04
C ASP A 235 16.08 11.86 -34.34
N TYR A 236 16.01 10.54 -34.59
CA TYR A 236 15.40 9.99 -35.81
C TYR A 236 15.88 10.69 -37.09
N CYS A 237 17.19 10.91 -37.18
CA CYS A 237 17.78 11.54 -38.33
C CYS A 237 18.10 10.45 -39.33
N SER A 238 17.07 9.90 -39.99
CA SER A 238 17.24 8.85 -40.99
C SER A 238 18.38 9.28 -41.90
N SER A 239 19.50 8.58 -41.78
CA SER A 239 20.77 8.97 -42.41
C SER A 239 20.76 8.57 -43.89
N LEU A 240 19.74 9.08 -44.57
CA LEU A 240 19.50 8.97 -45.99
C LEU A 240 20.52 9.85 -46.69
N ILE A 241 21.64 9.25 -47.09
CA ILE A 241 22.61 9.91 -47.97
C ILE A 241 22.14 9.61 -49.41
N PRO A 242 21.81 10.63 -50.20
CA PRO A 242 21.54 10.43 -51.62
C PRO A 242 22.81 9.93 -52.31
N ASP A 243 22.68 8.87 -53.08
CA ASP A 243 23.72 8.48 -54.01
C ASP A 243 23.91 9.56 -55.11
N GLU A 244 24.93 9.39 -55.97
CA GLU A 244 25.22 10.31 -57.08
C GLU A 244 24.03 10.48 -58.05
N LYS A 245 23.00 9.62 -57.98
CA LYS A 245 21.79 9.65 -58.81
C LYS A 245 20.57 10.20 -58.06
N GLY A 246 20.75 10.71 -56.85
CA GLY A 246 19.67 11.24 -56.00
C GLY A 246 18.78 10.17 -55.38
N LYS A 247 19.18 8.89 -55.42
CA LYS A 247 18.48 7.82 -54.72
C LYS A 247 19.01 7.77 -53.29
N PHE A 248 18.13 8.00 -52.33
CA PHE A 248 18.49 7.91 -50.92
C PHE A 248 18.91 6.49 -50.56
N THR A 249 20.17 6.34 -50.16
CA THR A 249 20.72 5.13 -49.54
C THR A 249 21.00 5.43 -48.08
N VAL A 250 20.51 4.59 -47.17
CA VAL A 250 20.85 4.67 -45.75
C VAL A 250 22.33 4.25 -45.63
N THR A 251 23.25 5.21 -45.60
CA THR A 251 24.69 4.92 -45.45
C THR A 251 25.33 5.63 -44.27
N GLY A 252 24.60 6.51 -43.58
CA GLY A 252 25.10 7.08 -42.35
C GLY A 252 25.00 6.13 -41.17
N THR A 253 25.75 6.47 -40.11
CA THR A 253 25.80 5.71 -38.87
C THR A 253 25.14 6.54 -37.78
N GLU A 254 24.10 6.02 -37.14
CA GLU A 254 23.55 6.65 -35.94
C GLU A 254 24.26 6.12 -34.70
N THR A 255 24.60 7.00 -33.76
CA THR A 255 25.34 6.63 -32.54
C THR A 255 24.84 7.37 -31.30
N LEU A 256 24.95 6.72 -30.15
CA LEU A 256 24.86 7.41 -28.85
C LEU A 256 26.21 8.03 -28.49
N ASN A 257 26.20 9.24 -27.95
CA ASN A 257 27.39 9.83 -27.37
C ASN A 257 27.74 9.16 -26.01
N THR A 258 28.97 9.31 -25.55
CA THR A 258 29.45 8.69 -24.30
C THR A 258 28.58 9.03 -23.09
N CYS A 259 28.12 10.28 -22.98
CA CYS A 259 27.24 10.70 -21.87
C CYS A 259 25.91 9.94 -21.88
N GLN A 260 25.27 9.81 -23.04
CA GLN A 260 24.03 9.06 -23.20
C GLN A 260 24.23 7.57 -22.92
N GLN A 261 25.31 6.97 -23.41
CA GLN A 261 25.63 5.57 -23.13
C GLN A 261 25.79 5.31 -21.62
N GLU A 262 26.54 6.17 -20.92
CA GLU A 262 26.71 6.10 -19.47
C GLU A 262 25.40 6.32 -18.71
N ARG A 263 24.56 7.26 -19.17
CA ARG A 263 23.25 7.51 -18.55
C ARG A 263 22.33 6.29 -18.69
N ALA A 264 22.24 5.71 -19.89
CA ALA A 264 21.45 4.52 -20.13
C ALA A 264 21.98 3.32 -19.30
N ALA A 265 23.30 3.19 -19.18
CA ALA A 265 23.93 2.19 -18.30
C ALA A 265 23.55 2.36 -16.82
N ASN A 266 23.63 3.58 -16.30
CA ASN A 266 23.20 3.89 -14.93
C ASN A 266 21.71 3.60 -14.73
N GLN A 267 20.86 3.87 -15.73
CA GLN A 267 19.44 3.54 -15.66
C GLN A 267 19.22 2.02 -15.61
N ARG A 268 19.94 1.23 -16.42
CA ARG A 268 19.88 -0.24 -16.37
C ARG A 268 20.27 -0.79 -15.00
N GLN A 269 21.31 -0.24 -14.37
CA GLN A 269 21.71 -0.64 -13.01
C GLN A 269 20.58 -0.47 -11.99
N GLN A 270 19.72 0.55 -12.13
CA GLN A 270 18.58 0.74 -11.23
C GLN A 270 17.54 -0.39 -11.35
N PHE A 271 17.44 -1.00 -12.54
CA PHE A 271 16.59 -2.15 -12.82
C PHE A 271 17.26 -3.49 -12.50
N MET A 272 18.40 -3.51 -11.80
CA MET A 272 19.05 -4.75 -11.38
C MET A 272 18.77 -5.06 -9.90
N THR A 273 18.55 -6.33 -9.62
CA THR A 273 18.57 -6.91 -8.27
C THR A 273 20.00 -6.89 -7.71
N LYS A 274 20.16 -7.15 -6.41
CA LYS A 274 21.48 -7.29 -5.78
C LYS A 274 22.33 -8.40 -6.41
N ALA A 275 21.68 -9.43 -6.96
CA ALA A 275 22.33 -10.54 -7.65
C ALA A 275 22.65 -10.25 -9.13
N GLY A 276 22.49 -9.01 -9.60
CA GLY A 276 22.77 -8.62 -10.98
C GLY A 276 21.73 -9.09 -12.01
N LYS A 277 20.62 -9.71 -11.59
CA LYS A 277 19.50 -10.06 -12.49
C LYS A 277 18.59 -8.87 -12.73
N VAL A 278 17.88 -8.84 -13.86
CA VAL A 278 16.84 -7.84 -14.12
C VAL A 278 15.70 -7.99 -13.11
N ASP A 279 15.37 -6.88 -12.46
CA ASP A 279 14.22 -6.71 -11.58
C ASP A 279 13.06 -6.22 -12.44
N TYR A 280 12.27 -7.17 -12.97
CA TYR A 280 11.14 -6.86 -13.85
C TYR A 280 10.04 -6.07 -13.14
N VAL A 281 9.97 -6.15 -11.80
CA VAL A 281 9.00 -5.40 -11.01
C VAL A 281 9.36 -3.91 -11.03
N ARG A 282 10.63 -3.57 -10.74
CA ARG A 282 11.15 -2.21 -10.93
C ARG A 282 11.07 -1.75 -12.37
N LEU A 283 11.39 -2.64 -13.31
CA LEU A 283 11.36 -2.34 -14.74
C LEU A 283 9.96 -1.96 -15.19
N ALA A 284 8.91 -2.66 -14.76
CA ALA A 284 7.52 -2.36 -15.09
C ALA A 284 6.95 -1.15 -14.32
N GLY A 285 7.73 -0.51 -13.46
CA GLY A 285 7.23 0.54 -12.55
C GLY A 285 6.20 0.00 -11.56
N LEU A 286 6.16 -1.32 -11.40
CA LEU A 286 5.32 -1.99 -10.42
C LEU A 286 5.92 -1.82 -9.05
N ARG A 287 5.05 -1.92 -8.04
CA ARG A 287 5.45 -1.97 -6.65
C ARG A 287 6.34 -3.18 -6.45
N GLY A 288 7.65 -2.94 -6.28
CA GLY A 288 8.61 -3.95 -5.83
C GLY A 288 8.10 -4.66 -4.59
N GLU A 289 8.58 -5.88 -4.34
CA GLU A 289 8.41 -6.57 -3.05
C GLU A 289 8.62 -5.57 -1.89
N GLY A 290 7.63 -5.51 -1.00
CA GLY A 290 7.66 -4.67 0.19
C GLY A 290 7.17 -3.23 0.03
N GLN A 291 6.40 -2.86 -1.01
CA GLN A 291 5.62 -1.60 -1.00
C GLN A 291 4.14 -1.83 -0.63
N CYS A 292 3.57 -0.97 0.22
CA CYS A 292 2.25 -1.14 0.83
C CYS A 292 1.40 0.15 0.82
N GLU A 293 0.08 0.06 1.00
CA GLU A 293 -0.84 1.18 1.24
C GLU A 293 -1.46 1.12 2.64
N ALA A 294 -1.74 -0.09 3.10
CA ALA A 294 -2.29 -0.38 4.41
C ALA A 294 -1.48 -1.49 5.08
N ASP A 295 -1.65 -1.64 6.40
CA ASP A 295 -0.97 -2.70 7.15
C ASP A 295 -1.42 -4.10 6.69
N THR A 296 -2.60 -4.22 6.05
CA THR A 296 -3.11 -5.46 5.45
C THR A 296 -2.32 -5.93 4.23
N ASP A 297 -1.48 -5.07 3.66
CA ASP A 297 -0.62 -5.42 2.52
C ASP A 297 0.71 -6.02 2.97
N CYS A 298 0.95 -6.11 4.28
CA CYS A 298 2.17 -6.62 4.89
C CYS A 298 1.92 -7.96 5.57
N GLU A 299 3.00 -8.72 5.80
CA GLU A 299 2.92 -9.98 6.52
C GLU A 299 2.59 -9.77 8.02
N ASP A 300 2.11 -10.82 8.67
CA ASP A 300 1.82 -10.79 10.10
C ASP A 300 3.08 -10.39 10.90
N GLY A 301 2.93 -9.39 11.77
CA GLY A 301 4.05 -8.84 12.54
C GLY A 301 4.76 -7.67 11.87
N GLU A 302 4.30 -7.22 10.70
CA GLU A 302 4.76 -6.00 10.04
C GLU A 302 3.72 -4.87 10.08
N PHE A 303 4.13 -3.66 9.69
CA PHE A 303 3.26 -2.51 9.46
C PHE A 303 3.70 -1.74 8.22
N CYS A 304 2.75 -1.04 7.61
CA CYS A 304 3.02 -0.23 6.45
C CYS A 304 3.51 1.18 6.83
N THR A 305 4.63 1.64 6.28
CA THR A 305 5.13 3.00 6.55
C THR A 305 4.36 4.10 5.81
N ALA A 306 3.38 3.76 4.97
CA ALA A 306 2.57 4.74 4.24
C ALA A 306 1.88 5.73 5.18
N GLY A 307 2.06 7.03 4.93
CA GLY A 307 1.44 8.10 5.73
C GLY A 307 2.12 8.36 7.09
N ILE A 308 3.29 7.78 7.39
CA ILE A 308 4.08 8.11 8.58
C ILE A 308 5.05 9.26 8.25
N LEU A 309 4.92 10.37 8.97
CA LEU A 309 5.80 11.53 8.86
C LEU A 309 7.28 11.11 9.00
N ASN A 310 8.14 11.62 8.10
CA ASN A 310 9.57 11.32 7.98
C ASN A 310 9.97 9.94 7.41
N LEU A 311 9.03 9.16 6.88
CA LEU A 311 9.34 7.95 6.09
C LEU A 311 8.92 8.18 4.64
N THR A 312 9.90 8.30 3.74
CA THR A 312 9.70 8.73 2.34
C THR A 312 9.33 7.61 1.38
N ARG A 313 9.22 6.37 1.86
CA ARG A 313 8.81 5.22 1.05
C ARG A 313 7.74 4.45 1.80
N ASN A 314 6.68 4.08 1.10
CA ASN A 314 5.65 3.18 1.60
C ASN A 314 6.20 1.76 1.52
N VAL A 315 6.66 1.22 2.63
CA VAL A 315 7.23 -0.12 2.71
C VAL A 315 6.74 -0.86 3.95
N CYS A 316 6.67 -2.19 3.85
CA CYS A 316 6.44 -3.02 5.02
C CYS A 316 7.69 -3.03 5.90
N LYS A 317 7.50 -2.90 7.21
CA LYS A 317 8.55 -2.99 8.22
C LYS A 317 8.07 -3.85 9.38
N PRO A 318 8.98 -4.60 10.03
CA PRO A 318 8.66 -5.27 11.29
C PRO A 318 8.07 -4.28 12.30
N LYS A 319 7.02 -4.71 13.01
CA LYS A 319 6.50 -4.00 14.16
C LYS A 319 7.61 -3.86 15.20
N LEU A 320 7.64 -2.69 15.83
CA LEU A 320 8.64 -2.26 16.78
C LEU A 320 8.39 -2.91 18.14
N ASP A 321 9.50 -3.32 18.76
CA ASP A 321 9.52 -3.83 20.12
C ASP A 321 9.19 -2.73 21.13
N ARG A 322 8.78 -3.17 22.31
CA ARG A 322 8.57 -2.34 23.49
C ARG A 322 9.76 -1.39 23.74
N GLY A 323 9.43 -0.16 24.12
CA GLY A 323 10.42 0.89 24.45
C GLY A 323 10.98 1.62 23.24
N THR A 324 10.72 1.13 22.03
CA THR A 324 11.15 1.79 20.78
C THR A 324 10.31 3.02 20.49
N LEU A 325 10.92 4.06 19.92
CA LEU A 325 10.21 5.28 19.53
C LEU A 325 9.15 4.99 18.47
N CYS A 326 7.96 5.54 18.66
CA CYS A 326 6.83 5.45 17.75
C CYS A 326 6.09 6.78 17.65
N THR A 327 5.37 6.97 16.55
CA THR A 327 4.48 8.10 16.28
C THR A 327 3.02 7.65 16.15
N THR A 328 2.79 6.36 15.93
CA THR A 328 1.45 5.77 15.80
C THR A 328 1.40 4.34 16.32
N LYS A 329 0.23 3.92 16.83
CA LYS A 329 0.03 2.63 17.51
C LYS A 329 0.35 1.42 16.63
N ARG A 330 0.08 1.51 15.33
CA ARG A 330 0.32 0.42 14.37
C ARG A 330 1.79 0.03 14.20
N GLN A 331 2.71 0.93 14.58
CA GLN A 331 4.13 0.62 14.55
C GLN A 331 4.53 -0.39 15.61
N CYS A 332 3.74 -0.59 16.66
CA CYS A 332 4.15 -1.35 17.83
C CYS A 332 3.55 -2.77 17.79
N ALA A 333 4.34 -3.78 18.17
CA ALA A 333 3.85 -5.16 18.28
C ALA A 333 2.66 -5.29 19.26
N SER A 334 2.59 -4.38 20.23
CA SER A 334 1.51 -4.26 21.22
C SER A 334 0.26 -3.51 20.74
N ASP A 335 0.26 -2.98 19.50
CA ASP A 335 -0.73 -2.03 18.98
C ASP A 335 -0.95 -0.81 19.89
N ARG A 336 0.10 -0.41 20.63
CA ARG A 336 0.05 0.72 21.56
C ARG A 336 1.32 1.57 21.47
N CYS A 337 1.14 2.79 21.00
CA CYS A 337 2.16 3.84 21.02
C CYS A 337 1.77 4.87 22.07
N SER A 338 2.54 4.98 23.16
CA SER A 338 2.24 5.89 24.26
C SER A 338 3.46 6.74 24.61
N TRP A 339 3.27 8.06 24.73
CA TRP A 339 4.36 9.03 24.97
C TRP A 339 5.52 8.91 23.97
N GLY A 340 5.19 8.56 22.73
CA GLY A 340 6.17 8.40 21.66
C GLY A 340 7.02 7.14 21.76
N VAL A 341 6.64 6.15 22.58
CA VAL A 341 7.29 4.84 22.65
C VAL A 341 6.29 3.69 22.65
N CYS A 342 6.69 2.54 22.10
CA CYS A 342 5.86 1.33 22.13
C CYS A 342 5.72 0.83 23.57
N ALA A 343 4.48 0.77 24.06
CA ALA A 343 4.15 0.43 25.44
C ALA A 343 3.48 -0.95 25.52
N ASP A 344 3.45 -1.57 26.70
CA ASP A 344 2.70 -2.82 26.88
C ASP A 344 1.20 -2.57 26.66
N PRO A 345 0.42 -3.52 26.10
CA PRO A 345 -1.00 -3.33 25.81
C PRO A 345 -1.82 -2.83 27.00
N ASP A 346 -1.43 -3.22 28.22
CA ASP A 346 -2.09 -2.91 29.48
C ASP A 346 -1.46 -1.75 30.26
N GLU A 347 -0.35 -1.13 29.79
CA GLU A 347 0.31 -0.04 30.52
C GLU A 347 -0.48 1.29 30.45
N CYS A 348 -0.71 1.93 31.60
CA CYS A 348 -1.53 3.14 31.72
C CYS A 348 -0.89 4.22 32.61
N ARG A 349 -1.32 5.48 32.49
CA ARG A 349 -1.05 6.57 33.45
C ARG A 349 -2.32 7.13 34.07
N ALA A 350 -3.44 7.03 33.39
CA ALA A 350 -4.75 7.46 33.87
C ALA A 350 -5.84 6.46 33.49
N ASP A 351 -6.99 6.52 34.16
CA ASP A 351 -8.12 5.61 33.89
C ASP A 351 -8.64 5.75 32.45
N ALA A 352 -8.53 6.94 31.86
CA ALA A 352 -8.90 7.20 30.47
C ALA A 352 -8.02 6.43 29.46
N ASP A 353 -6.85 5.95 29.87
CA ASP A 353 -5.99 5.12 29.04
C ASP A 353 -6.50 3.67 28.94
N CYS A 354 -7.49 3.31 29.79
CA CYS A 354 -8.08 1.99 29.89
C CYS A 354 -9.52 1.99 29.32
N GLY A 355 -9.97 0.85 28.81
CA GLY A 355 -11.35 0.69 28.34
C GLY A 355 -12.39 0.87 29.45
N SER A 356 -13.67 1.07 29.11
CA SER A 356 -14.76 1.45 30.03
C SER A 356 -14.98 0.52 31.24
N GLY A 357 -14.56 -0.75 31.15
CA GLY A 357 -14.60 -1.73 32.24
C GLY A 357 -13.35 -1.78 33.13
N ASN A 358 -12.35 -0.96 32.86
CA ASN A 358 -11.05 -1.00 33.53
C ASN A 358 -10.71 0.33 34.24
N TYR A 359 -9.75 0.29 35.15
CA TYR A 359 -9.13 1.44 35.79
C TYR A 359 -7.61 1.29 35.77
N CYS A 360 -6.89 2.40 35.88
CA CYS A 360 -5.43 2.37 35.90
C CYS A 360 -4.94 2.08 37.32
N GLY A 361 -4.51 0.84 37.57
CA GLY A 361 -4.06 0.40 38.87
C GLY A 361 -2.84 1.17 39.37
N ASP A 362 -2.78 1.43 40.67
CA ASP A 362 -1.56 1.90 41.31
C ASP A 362 -0.52 0.75 41.31
N PRO A 363 0.78 1.02 41.11
CA PRO A 363 1.78 -0.03 41.01
C PRO A 363 2.11 -0.57 42.42
N ILE A 364 2.04 -1.89 42.60
CA ILE A 364 2.55 -2.54 43.83
C ILE A 364 4.09 -2.64 43.73
N SER A 365 4.60 -2.89 42.53
CA SER A 365 5.97 -2.62 42.09
C SER A 365 5.98 -2.47 40.57
N GLY A 366 6.80 -1.57 40.02
CA GLY A 366 6.91 -1.36 38.58
C GLY A 366 5.83 -0.44 37.98
N LYS A 367 5.37 -0.78 36.77
CA LYS A 367 4.49 0.07 35.95
C LYS A 367 3.02 -0.06 36.37
N ARG A 368 2.22 0.96 36.05
CA ARG A 368 0.77 0.94 36.23
C ARG A 368 0.12 0.20 35.07
N THR A 369 -0.79 -0.71 35.38
CA THR A 369 -1.51 -1.49 34.38
C THR A 369 -3.03 -1.32 34.53
N CYS A 370 -3.75 -1.45 33.42
CA CYS A 370 -5.19 -1.48 33.40
C CYS A 370 -5.68 -2.73 34.14
N LYS A 371 -6.58 -2.54 35.10
CA LYS A 371 -7.20 -3.59 35.91
C LYS A 371 -8.71 -3.51 35.78
N ASP A 372 -9.37 -4.66 35.82
CA ASP A 372 -10.82 -4.71 35.82
C ASP A 372 -11.39 -3.93 37.01
N LYS A 373 -12.47 -3.19 36.76
CA LYS A 373 -13.22 -2.56 37.85
C LYS A 373 -13.80 -3.62 38.78
N LEU A 374 -13.66 -3.35 40.06
CA LEU A 374 -14.09 -4.18 41.18
C LEU A 374 -15.62 -4.22 41.28
N SER A 375 -16.16 -5.41 41.52
CA SER A 375 -17.57 -5.64 41.80
C SER A 375 -17.99 -5.04 43.14
N ASP A 376 -19.30 -4.87 43.33
CA ASP A 376 -19.87 -4.42 44.59
C ASP A 376 -19.45 -5.30 45.77
N GLY A 377 -19.19 -4.67 46.91
CA GLY A 377 -18.70 -5.30 48.13
C GLY A 377 -17.21 -5.63 48.16
N SER A 378 -16.46 -5.40 47.07
CA SER A 378 -15.00 -5.55 47.02
C SER A 378 -14.30 -4.40 47.76
N VAL A 379 -13.11 -4.67 48.30
CA VAL A 379 -12.30 -3.64 48.97
C VAL A 379 -11.74 -2.66 47.95
N CYS A 380 -11.90 -1.37 48.19
CA CYS A 380 -11.45 -0.28 47.33
C CYS A 380 -10.79 0.84 48.13
N THR A 381 -10.03 1.67 47.43
CA THR A 381 -9.42 2.90 47.97
C THR A 381 -9.87 4.16 47.22
N LYS A 382 -10.44 4.02 46.02
CA LYS A 382 -10.90 5.12 45.15
C LYS A 382 -12.16 4.72 44.39
N ASP A 383 -13.04 5.67 44.13
CA ASP A 383 -14.31 5.49 43.42
C ASP A 383 -14.15 4.85 42.03
N GLN A 384 -13.11 5.26 41.30
CA GLN A 384 -12.82 4.79 39.94
C GLN A 384 -12.54 3.28 39.83
N GLN A 385 -12.18 2.66 40.96
CA GLN A 385 -11.93 1.22 41.01
C GLN A 385 -13.22 0.41 40.95
N CYS A 386 -14.37 1.00 41.27
CA CYS A 386 -15.63 0.28 41.42
C CYS A 386 -16.47 0.35 40.13
N GLN A 387 -17.16 -0.74 39.79
CA GLN A 387 -18.08 -0.78 38.65
C GLN A 387 -19.18 0.29 38.77
N ALA A 388 -19.73 0.45 39.97
CA ALA A 388 -20.73 1.47 40.29
C ALA A 388 -20.14 2.89 40.44
N GLY A 389 -18.82 3.06 40.31
CA GLY A 389 -18.13 4.34 40.42
C GLY A 389 -18.14 4.93 41.84
N ARG A 390 -18.28 4.11 42.87
CA ARG A 390 -18.36 4.56 44.26
C ARG A 390 -17.69 3.60 45.23
N CYS A 391 -16.75 4.13 46.00
CA CYS A 391 -16.01 3.48 47.06
C CYS A 391 -16.41 4.08 48.42
N LYS A 392 -17.29 3.40 49.14
CA LYS A 392 -17.85 3.87 50.41
C LYS A 392 -17.22 3.10 51.57
N THR A 393 -16.59 3.80 52.50
CA THR A 393 -15.94 3.21 53.69
C THR A 393 -15.01 2.04 53.33
N GLY A 394 -14.28 2.16 52.21
CA GLY A 394 -13.34 1.14 51.74
C GLY A 394 -13.96 -0.04 50.99
N PHE A 395 -15.26 0.01 50.65
CA PHE A 395 -15.94 -1.02 49.86
C PHE A 395 -16.68 -0.43 48.65
N CYS A 396 -16.64 -1.13 47.52
CA CYS A 396 -17.43 -0.77 46.35
C CYS A 396 -18.92 -0.90 46.67
N SER A 397 -19.71 0.11 46.32
CA SER A 397 -21.11 0.18 46.70
C SER A 397 -21.96 0.80 45.58
N ALA A 398 -23.01 0.09 45.18
CA ALA A 398 -24.00 0.57 44.23
C ALA A 398 -25.28 0.98 44.97
N PRO A 399 -25.79 2.22 44.77
CA PRO A 399 -27.04 2.62 45.37
C PRO A 399 -28.22 1.84 44.76
N ALA A 400 -29.21 1.50 45.60
CA ALA A 400 -30.44 0.79 45.20
C ALA A 400 -30.20 -0.50 44.38
N SER A 401 -29.10 -1.21 44.67
CA SER A 401 -28.72 -2.46 43.99
C SER A 401 -29.36 -3.70 44.61
N ALA A 402 -29.64 -3.69 45.91
CA ALA A 402 -30.17 -4.81 46.67
C ALA A 402 -31.68 -4.66 46.93
N SER A 403 -32.41 -5.74 46.70
CA SER A 403 -33.83 -5.89 47.04
C SER A 403 -33.98 -6.33 48.50
N MET A 404 -35.21 -6.28 49.03
CA MET A 404 -35.48 -6.77 50.38
C MET A 404 -35.06 -8.24 50.52
N GLY A 405 -34.37 -8.58 51.61
CA GLY A 405 -33.82 -9.92 51.82
C GLY A 405 -32.47 -10.20 51.15
N GLU A 406 -31.98 -9.31 50.27
CA GLU A 406 -30.65 -9.43 49.67
C GLU A 406 -29.57 -8.84 50.58
N SER A 407 -28.32 -9.25 50.34
CA SER A 407 -27.17 -8.79 51.13
C SER A 407 -26.90 -7.31 50.90
N CYS A 408 -26.57 -6.59 51.97
CA CYS A 408 -26.17 -5.18 51.94
C CYS A 408 -25.05 -4.93 52.95
N ARG A 409 -24.37 -3.80 52.81
CA ARG A 409 -23.41 -3.22 53.77
C ARG A 409 -23.84 -1.83 54.22
N PHE A 410 -24.56 -1.10 53.38
CA PHE A 410 -25.03 0.26 53.64
C PHE A 410 -26.53 0.40 53.34
N ASP A 411 -27.20 1.29 54.06
CA ASP A 411 -28.64 1.56 53.90
C ASP A 411 -29.03 1.94 52.47
N ASP A 412 -28.20 2.72 51.78
CA ASP A 412 -28.46 3.22 50.42
C ASP A 412 -28.27 2.16 49.33
N GLU A 413 -27.75 0.98 49.65
CA GLU A 413 -27.72 -0.15 48.72
C GLU A 413 -29.10 -0.80 48.59
N CYS A 414 -29.95 -0.68 49.62
CA CYS A 414 -31.30 -1.23 49.60
C CYS A 414 -32.25 -0.36 48.78
N ARG A 415 -32.93 -0.95 47.79
CA ARG A 415 -34.01 -0.30 47.03
C ARG A 415 -35.15 0.15 47.94
N GLU A 416 -35.46 -0.70 48.91
CA GLU A 416 -36.46 -0.50 49.96
C GLU A 416 -35.91 -1.08 51.26
N GLY A 417 -36.31 -0.52 52.40
CA GLY A 417 -35.79 -0.92 53.70
C GLY A 417 -34.48 -0.21 54.07
N LYS A 418 -33.78 -0.79 55.03
CA LYS A 418 -32.48 -0.38 55.54
C LYS A 418 -31.59 -1.61 55.70
N CYS A 419 -30.28 -1.38 55.77
CA CYS A 419 -29.37 -2.47 55.99
C CYS A 419 -29.28 -2.80 57.48
N ASN A 420 -29.55 -4.04 57.88
CA ASN A 420 -29.41 -4.46 59.28
C ASN A 420 -27.96 -4.79 59.70
N ALA A 421 -26.96 -4.38 58.91
CA ALA A 421 -25.56 -4.62 59.23
C ALA A 421 -25.23 -4.01 60.62
N PRO A 422 -24.74 -4.81 61.60
CA PRO A 422 -24.46 -4.33 62.95
C PRO A 422 -23.48 -3.16 62.99
N VAL A 423 -22.52 -3.17 62.06
CA VAL A 423 -21.57 -2.08 61.84
C VAL A 423 -21.57 -1.78 60.35
N GLY A 424 -22.27 -0.70 59.98
CA GLY A 424 -22.43 -0.26 58.59
C GLY A 424 -21.08 -0.19 57.87
N GLY A 425 -20.98 -0.88 56.74
CA GLY A 425 -19.76 -0.99 55.92
C GLY A 425 -18.84 -2.16 56.26
N LEU A 426 -18.64 -2.48 57.54
CA LEU A 426 -17.67 -3.51 57.96
C LEU A 426 -18.23 -4.94 57.84
N THR A 427 -19.50 -5.11 58.20
CA THR A 427 -20.18 -6.42 58.20
C THR A 427 -21.26 -6.46 57.11
N LYS A 428 -21.47 -7.63 56.51
CA LYS A 428 -22.62 -7.84 55.62
C LYS A 428 -23.87 -8.01 56.47
N GLY A 429 -24.89 -7.22 56.18
CA GLY A 429 -26.25 -7.41 56.64
C GLY A 429 -27.17 -7.81 55.48
N THR A 430 -28.45 -7.63 55.71
CA THR A 430 -29.54 -7.90 54.79
C THR A 430 -30.47 -6.69 54.77
N CYS A 431 -31.01 -6.37 53.59
CA CYS A 431 -32.04 -5.34 53.48
C CYS A 431 -33.29 -5.81 54.22
N VAL A 432 -33.68 -5.06 55.24
CA VAL A 432 -34.88 -5.29 56.06
C VAL A 432 -35.61 -3.99 56.30
N CYS A 433 -36.91 -4.05 56.56
CA CYS A 433 -37.67 -2.95 57.12
C CYS A 433 -37.89 -3.17 58.63
N ASN A 434 -37.88 -2.08 59.40
CA ASN A 434 -38.26 -2.09 60.82
C ASN A 434 -39.53 -1.26 61.07
N LYS A 435 -39.84 -0.32 60.19
CA LYS A 435 -41.02 0.55 60.26
C LYS A 435 -41.52 0.87 58.85
N ASP A 436 -42.78 1.24 58.74
CA ASP A 436 -43.41 1.53 57.43
C ASP A 436 -42.69 2.62 56.65
N SER A 437 -42.06 3.58 57.34
CA SER A 437 -41.28 4.63 56.67
C SER A 437 -40.07 4.10 55.91
N ASP A 438 -39.60 2.88 56.21
CA ASP A 438 -38.50 2.25 55.49
C ASP A 438 -38.96 1.68 54.13
N CYS A 439 -40.27 1.52 53.92
CA CYS A 439 -40.86 0.90 52.73
C CYS A 439 -41.33 1.90 51.65
N GLY A 440 -41.18 3.21 51.89
CA GLY A 440 -41.76 4.24 51.04
C GLY A 440 -43.28 4.39 51.21
N SER A 441 -43.88 5.33 50.49
CA SER A 441 -45.31 5.63 50.61
C SER A 441 -46.19 4.49 50.07
N GLY A 442 -47.33 4.25 50.73
CA GLY A 442 -48.31 3.24 50.29
C GLY A 442 -47.95 1.79 50.62
N LYS A 443 -46.85 1.55 51.34
CA LYS A 443 -46.44 0.22 51.83
C LYS A 443 -46.36 0.20 53.36
N TRP A 444 -46.40 -1.00 53.94
CA TRP A 444 -46.16 -1.26 55.36
C TRP A 444 -45.06 -2.30 55.51
N CYS A 445 -44.36 -2.24 56.63
CA CYS A 445 -43.30 -3.19 56.94
C CYS A 445 -43.87 -4.38 57.70
N ASP A 446 -43.72 -5.59 57.13
CA ASP A 446 -44.22 -6.78 57.81
C ASP A 446 -43.33 -7.28 58.93
N ARG A 447 -42.12 -6.74 59.12
CA ARG A 447 -41.19 -7.12 60.19
C ARG A 447 -40.93 -8.64 60.27
N GLY A 448 -41.23 -9.41 59.23
CA GLY A 448 -41.16 -10.88 59.24
C GLY A 448 -42.17 -11.58 60.15
N VAL A 449 -43.37 -11.02 60.41
CA VAL A 449 -44.39 -11.68 61.28
C VAL A 449 -44.81 -13.08 60.81
N ASP A 450 -44.58 -13.42 59.54
CA ASP A 450 -44.90 -14.74 58.98
C ASP A 450 -43.77 -15.78 59.16
N ALA A 451 -42.70 -15.42 59.88
CA ALA A 451 -41.49 -16.22 60.11
C ALA A 451 -40.81 -16.70 58.81
N LYS A 452 -41.13 -16.11 57.65
CA LYS A 452 -40.62 -16.56 56.36
C LYS A 452 -39.83 -15.48 55.64
N VAL A 453 -40.28 -14.23 55.57
CA VAL A 453 -39.53 -13.14 54.90
C VAL A 453 -39.87 -11.77 55.50
N ASN A 454 -38.88 -10.95 55.82
CA ASN A 454 -39.08 -9.52 56.08
C ASN A 454 -39.34 -8.79 54.75
N ALA A 455 -40.51 -8.18 54.58
CA ALA A 455 -40.95 -7.59 53.33
C ALA A 455 -41.71 -6.27 53.52
N CYS A 456 -41.52 -5.37 52.57
CA CYS A 456 -42.38 -4.21 52.37
C CYS A 456 -43.60 -4.61 51.54
N ARG A 457 -44.79 -4.56 52.14
CA ARG A 457 -46.04 -5.00 51.51
C ARG A 457 -46.92 -3.80 51.16
N PRO A 458 -47.68 -3.84 50.04
CA PRO A 458 -48.69 -2.82 49.78
C PRO A 458 -49.66 -2.69 50.96
N LYS A 459 -50.08 -1.46 51.26
CA LYS A 459 -51.17 -1.24 52.21
C LYS A 459 -52.48 -1.80 51.67
N LEU A 460 -53.23 -2.41 52.57
CA LEU A 460 -54.48 -3.10 52.32
C LEU A 460 -55.62 -2.12 52.03
N ASP A 461 -56.47 -2.50 51.08
CA ASP A 461 -57.67 -1.80 50.68
C ASP A 461 -58.83 -2.03 51.66
N LYS A 462 -59.85 -1.18 51.57
CA LYS A 462 -61.06 -1.29 52.39
C LYS A 462 -61.70 -2.68 52.24
N GLY A 463 -62.02 -3.31 53.37
CA GLY A 463 -62.63 -4.63 53.43
C GLY A 463 -61.64 -5.79 53.41
N GLU A 464 -60.35 -5.56 53.16
CA GLU A 464 -59.32 -6.60 53.25
C GLU A 464 -58.99 -6.95 54.70
N SER A 465 -58.70 -8.23 54.95
CA SER A 465 -58.39 -8.75 56.29
C SER A 465 -57.02 -8.28 56.76
N CYS A 466 -56.97 -7.61 57.92
CA CYS A 466 -55.75 -7.08 58.52
C CYS A 466 -55.17 -7.97 59.66
N ALA A 467 -55.76 -9.16 59.87
CA ALA A 467 -55.44 -10.18 60.88
C ALA A 467 -55.64 -9.73 62.35
N GLY A 468 -56.14 -10.64 63.19
CA GLY A 468 -56.87 -10.30 64.43
C GLY A 468 -56.07 -10.10 65.71
N VAL A 469 -55.03 -9.26 65.70
CA VAL A 469 -54.33 -8.83 66.91
C VAL A 469 -54.26 -7.31 66.95
N ALA A 470 -54.36 -6.71 68.14
CA ALA A 470 -54.20 -5.26 68.34
C ALA A 470 -52.84 -4.78 67.79
N GLY A 471 -52.84 -3.70 67.00
CA GLY A 471 -51.63 -3.11 66.41
C GLY A 471 -51.46 -3.26 64.89
N ASN A 472 -52.48 -3.71 64.15
CA ASN A 472 -52.43 -3.94 62.70
C ASN A 472 -52.98 -2.79 61.83
N ASP A 473 -53.36 -1.66 62.43
CA ASP A 473 -53.90 -0.47 61.75
C ASP A 473 -53.00 0.05 60.63
N HIS A 474 -51.70 -0.04 60.84
CA HIS A 474 -50.68 0.44 59.92
C HIS A 474 -50.67 -0.29 58.55
N LYS A 475 -51.25 -1.50 58.51
CA LYS A 475 -51.42 -2.29 57.28
C LYS A 475 -52.45 -1.69 56.34
N CYS A 476 -53.42 -0.94 56.84
CA CYS A 476 -54.53 -0.40 56.07
C CYS A 476 -54.20 0.96 55.44
N LYS A 477 -54.71 1.22 54.22
CA LYS A 477 -54.61 2.55 53.59
C LYS A 477 -55.30 3.63 54.43
N SER A 478 -56.40 3.30 55.09
CA SER A 478 -57.13 4.18 56.01
C SER A 478 -56.44 4.39 57.35
N GLY A 479 -55.46 3.56 57.70
CA GLY A 479 -54.84 3.57 59.02
C GLY A 479 -55.73 3.04 60.14
N GLU A 480 -56.81 2.32 59.82
CA GLU A 480 -57.71 1.70 60.80
C GLU A 480 -58.08 0.25 60.41
N CYS A 481 -57.89 -0.67 61.35
CA CYS A 481 -58.21 -2.09 61.27
C CYS A 481 -59.19 -2.47 62.39
N SER A 482 -60.47 -2.68 62.08
CA SER A 482 -61.50 -2.94 63.11
C SER A 482 -62.60 -3.89 62.64
N GLY A 483 -63.37 -4.49 63.58
CA GLY A 483 -64.50 -5.39 63.26
C GLY A 483 -64.40 -6.83 63.78
N PHE A 484 -64.18 -7.03 65.08
CA PHE A 484 -64.19 -8.37 65.71
C PHE A 484 -65.46 -9.18 65.31
N PRO A 485 -65.35 -10.50 65.02
CA PRO A 485 -64.17 -11.37 65.10
C PRO A 485 -63.27 -11.38 63.83
N LYS A 486 -63.68 -10.70 62.75
CA LYS A 486 -62.94 -10.65 61.48
C LYS A 486 -62.45 -9.22 61.21
N TYR A 487 -61.28 -8.89 61.71
CA TYR A 487 -60.66 -7.58 61.54
C TYR A 487 -60.40 -7.27 60.06
N VAL A 488 -60.98 -6.16 59.58
CA VAL A 488 -60.84 -5.67 58.20
C VAL A 488 -60.48 -4.18 58.17
N CYS A 489 -59.84 -3.73 57.09
CA CYS A 489 -59.55 -2.30 56.87
C CYS A 489 -60.83 -1.49 56.60
N LYS A 490 -60.94 -0.30 57.21
CA LYS A 490 -62.14 0.57 57.11
C LYS A 490 -62.18 1.51 55.92
#